data_AF-A0A813RPL1-F1
#
_entry.id   AF-A0A813RPL1-F1
#
_cell.length_a   1.000
_cell.length_b   1.000
_cell.length_c   1.000
_cell.angle_alpha   90.00
_cell.angle_beta   90.00
_cell.angle_gamma   90.00
#
_symmetry.space_group_name_H-M   'P 1'
#
loop_
_entity.id
_entity.type
_entity.pdbx_description
1 polymer ?
#
loop_
_entity_poly.entity_id
_entity_poly.type
_entity_poly.pdbx_seq_one_letter_code
_entity_poly.pdbx_strand_id
1 'polypeptide(L)'
;MTLITSCLIRARGTYRSLYRFYANSATRTTDVHSVARDSSPSTAEQPFRTAINDPLLHTEKDIGLFYTVDPNDLKKISPFGKALPLQFREECEAFNETSVMIRQPSLDVIKLMKQINWNLPPLKVVLFPSESGVGMSLCLFHVLHYGFRKRMLLVNTPTAGEVLKLALDATPSPNNEQMWDTPAAASAWLKTFAINNEEILKETDFRTKFTYTWSARESTPAGTHLLDLIAYATDRIKYASECVGAIVKEVKTQVKEKNIQTLVTFDTINSYYGPSWIVKPDRSTVKPNEVTMVKALQELLLPDWNNAFIVVTIGPKGILIPKVREKDNWLVHHPHFRTEHRLPGVLMYDGPTTVKSLLRTEGIEALEPFVPIQVQKYTDDEFNNQYRYYLDRNWIQNYRGREDEGRKEILFFTAKNPFEMAKFVGSR
;
A
#
# COMPACT_ATOMS: atom_id res chain seq x y z
N MET A 1 -48.82 -1.84 -24.67
CA MET A 1 -48.26 -0.90 -25.68
C MET A 1 -48.87 0.48 -25.45
N THR A 2 -48.34 1.26 -24.49
CA THR A 2 -48.49 2.72 -24.22
C THR A 2 -47.87 2.95 -22.82
N LEU A 3 -46.67 3.53 -22.66
CA LEU A 3 -46.25 4.95 -22.71
C LEU A 3 -46.49 5.74 -21.40
N ILE A 4 -45.34 6.07 -20.75
CA ILE A 4 -44.95 7.30 -19.97
C ILE A 4 -45.85 7.72 -18.75
N THR A 5 -45.45 8.29 -17.60
CA THR A 5 -44.29 9.09 -17.12
C THR A 5 -44.34 9.22 -15.58
N SER A 6 -43.16 9.33 -14.94
CA SER A 6 -42.79 10.13 -13.73
C SER A 6 -43.71 10.26 -12.51
N CYS A 7 -43.19 9.95 -11.31
CA CYS A 7 -42.74 10.96 -10.34
C CYS A 7 -42.14 10.35 -9.06
N LEU A 8 -41.09 11.02 -8.56
CA LEU A 8 -40.48 10.86 -7.24
C LEU A 8 -41.51 11.03 -6.11
N ILE A 9 -41.34 10.34 -4.98
CA ILE A 9 -41.45 10.84 -3.58
C ILE A 9 -41.30 9.69 -2.56
N ARG A 10 -40.44 9.93 -1.54
CA ARG A 10 -40.41 9.44 -0.14
C ARG A 10 -40.60 7.94 0.17
N ALA A 11 -39.62 7.38 0.90
CA ALA A 11 -39.90 6.74 2.19
C ALA A 11 -38.65 6.73 3.08
N ARG A 12 -38.64 7.60 4.11
CA ARG A 12 -37.86 7.45 5.33
C ARG A 12 -38.64 6.52 6.26
N GLY A 13 -37.92 5.61 6.92
CA GLY A 13 -38.32 5.07 8.23
C GLY A 13 -39.02 3.71 8.22
N THR A 14 -38.29 2.71 8.67
CA THR A 14 -38.67 1.55 9.49
C THR A 14 -37.35 0.78 9.67
N TYR A 15 -36.80 0.58 10.86
CA TYR A 15 -37.10 -0.55 11.72
C TYR A 15 -36.82 -0.15 13.18
N ARG A 16 -37.89 0.09 13.94
CA ARG A 16 -37.85 0.34 15.38
C ARG A 16 -38.97 -0.49 16.01
N SER A 17 -38.77 -1.80 16.11
CA SER A 17 -39.64 -2.69 16.89
C SER A 17 -38.95 -4.04 17.05
N LEU A 18 -38.43 -4.31 18.23
CA LEU A 18 -38.41 -5.62 18.92
C LEU A 18 -37.37 -5.58 20.05
N TYR A 19 -37.66 -4.84 21.13
CA TYR A 19 -37.12 -5.09 22.47
C TYR A 19 -38.04 -4.39 23.48
N ARG A 20 -39.12 -5.08 23.84
CA ARG A 20 -39.94 -4.80 25.03
C ARG A 20 -40.60 -6.11 25.43
N PHE A 21 -39.95 -6.89 26.29
CA PHE A 21 -40.63 -7.75 27.25
C PHE A 21 -39.65 -8.05 28.38
N TYR A 22 -40.17 -7.96 29.60
CA TYR A 22 -39.51 -8.08 30.92
C TYR A 22 -38.93 -6.80 31.52
N ALA A 23 -39.83 -5.98 32.05
CA ALA A 23 -39.56 -5.08 33.17
C ALA A 23 -40.67 -5.24 34.22
N ASN A 24 -40.24 -5.11 35.49
CA ASN A 24 -40.98 -5.03 36.76
C ASN A 24 -41.26 -6.38 37.43
N SER A 25 -40.88 -6.63 38.69
CA SER A 25 -40.84 -5.69 39.82
C SER A 25 -40.04 -6.28 41.00
N ALA A 26 -39.34 -5.43 41.76
CA ALA A 26 -39.37 -5.41 43.23
C ALA A 26 -38.38 -4.36 43.77
N THR A 27 -38.92 -3.41 44.52
CA THR A 27 -38.24 -2.42 45.34
C THR A 27 -37.66 -3.07 46.61
N ARG A 28 -36.43 -2.67 47.01
CA ARG A 28 -36.05 -2.51 48.43
C ARG A 28 -34.64 -1.91 48.61
N THR A 29 -34.63 -0.83 49.38
CA THR A 29 -33.64 -0.34 50.36
C THR A 29 -32.15 -0.22 49.98
N THR A 30 -31.69 1.02 50.09
CA THR A 30 -30.31 1.48 50.15
C THR A 30 -29.59 0.94 51.38
N ASP A 31 -28.48 0.24 51.18
CA ASP A 31 -27.39 0.13 52.14
C ASP A 31 -26.06 0.34 51.42
N VAL A 32 -25.36 1.39 51.83
CA VAL A 32 -24.02 1.75 51.35
C VAL A 32 -23.02 0.93 52.16
N HIS A 33 -22.61 -0.22 51.62
CA HIS A 33 -21.42 -0.92 52.09
C HIS A 33 -20.26 -0.64 51.12
N SER A 34 -19.31 0.15 51.59
CA SER A 34 -18.00 0.35 50.98
C SER A 34 -17.21 -0.96 51.03
N VAL A 35 -17.18 -1.71 49.94
CA VAL A 35 -16.26 -2.83 49.76
C VAL A 35 -14.93 -2.26 49.29
N ALA A 36 -13.95 -2.28 50.19
CA ALA A 36 -12.57 -1.96 49.88
C ALA A 36 -12.10 -2.86 48.73
N ARG A 37 -11.60 -2.25 47.64
CA ARG A 37 -10.89 -2.98 46.59
C ARG A 37 -9.53 -3.38 47.18
N ASP A 38 -9.35 -4.67 47.42
CA ASP A 38 -8.03 -5.24 47.67
C ASP A 38 -7.13 -4.90 46.47
N SER A 39 -6.16 -4.04 46.70
CA SER A 39 -5.09 -3.72 45.76
C SER A 39 -4.09 -4.88 45.78
N SER A 40 -4.30 -5.87 44.91
CA SER A 40 -3.22 -6.75 44.48
C SER A 40 -2.17 -5.92 43.73
N PRO A 41 -0.86 -6.24 43.86
CA PRO A 41 0.18 -5.48 43.19
C PRO A 41 -0.01 -5.58 41.68
N SER A 42 -0.15 -4.43 41.03
CA SER A 42 -0.26 -4.32 39.57
C SER A 42 0.97 -4.99 38.95
N THR A 43 0.78 -6.14 38.31
CA THR A 43 1.73 -6.66 37.34
C THR A 43 1.97 -5.52 36.36
N ALA A 44 3.19 -4.96 36.33
CA ALA A 44 3.51 -3.87 35.41
C ALA A 44 3.13 -4.34 34.00
N GLU A 45 2.07 -3.75 33.43
CA GLU A 45 1.57 -4.20 32.15
C GLU A 45 2.70 -4.05 31.13
N GLN A 46 2.93 -5.10 30.32
CA GLN A 46 3.98 -5.03 29.31
C GLN A 46 3.75 -3.81 28.39
N PRO A 47 4.80 -3.11 27.94
CA PRO A 47 4.62 -1.97 27.05
C PRO A 47 4.05 -2.44 25.71
N PHE A 48 3.13 -1.67 25.11
CA PHE A 48 2.65 -1.89 23.73
C PHE A 48 3.33 -0.95 22.72
N ARG A 49 4.05 0.07 23.19
CA ARG A 49 4.91 0.95 22.39
C ARG A 49 6.37 0.65 22.69
N THR A 50 7.24 0.85 21.71
CA THR A 50 8.69 0.85 21.93
C THR A 50 9.21 2.29 22.04
N ALA A 51 10.28 2.48 22.81
CA ALA A 51 11.02 3.75 22.83
C ALA A 51 11.95 3.88 21.61
N ILE A 52 12.17 2.80 20.87
CA ILE A 52 13.03 2.75 19.69
C ILE A 52 12.18 3.16 18.48
N ASN A 53 12.30 4.43 18.07
CA ASN A 53 11.61 4.94 16.88
C ASN A 53 12.41 4.77 15.58
N ASP A 54 13.71 4.44 15.69
CA ASP A 54 14.57 4.27 14.52
C ASP A 54 14.45 2.83 13.96
N PRO A 55 13.91 2.65 12.74
CA PRO A 55 13.74 1.33 12.13
C PRO A 55 15.05 0.57 11.92
N LEU A 56 16.21 1.25 11.92
CA LEU A 56 17.53 0.60 11.80
C LEU A 56 17.84 -0.32 12.99
N LEU A 57 17.28 0.02 14.16
CA LEU A 57 17.56 -0.59 15.44
C LEU A 57 16.54 -1.66 15.86
N HIS A 58 15.45 -1.83 15.10
CA HIS A 58 14.43 -2.80 15.44
C HIS A 58 14.95 -4.24 15.35
N THR A 59 14.55 -5.06 16.31
CA THR A 59 14.94 -6.47 16.45
C THR A 59 13.72 -7.36 16.67
N GLU A 60 13.93 -8.67 16.74
CA GLU A 60 12.88 -9.65 17.04
C GLU A 60 12.21 -9.41 18.41
N LYS A 61 12.86 -8.67 19.32
CA LYS A 61 12.29 -8.29 20.63
C LYS A 61 11.22 -7.20 20.54
N ASP A 62 11.21 -6.44 19.46
CA ASP A 62 10.31 -5.30 19.28
C ASP A 62 9.02 -5.68 18.54
N ILE A 63 8.88 -6.96 18.16
CA ILE A 63 7.72 -7.47 17.42
C ILE A 63 6.43 -7.25 18.23
N GLY A 64 5.41 -6.74 17.55
CA GLY A 64 4.11 -6.41 18.13
C GLY A 64 4.08 -5.08 18.87
N LEU A 65 5.20 -4.37 19.00
CA LEU A 65 5.25 -3.02 19.57
C LEU A 65 5.07 -1.96 18.49
N PHE A 66 4.51 -0.81 18.89
CA PHE A 66 4.40 0.37 18.02
C PHE A 66 5.59 1.29 18.18
N TYR A 67 6.18 1.70 17.06
CA TYR A 67 7.12 2.81 16.99
C TYR A 67 6.45 4.00 16.31
N THR A 68 6.83 5.21 16.69
CA THR A 68 6.28 6.45 16.12
C THR A 68 7.21 6.95 15.01
N VAL A 69 6.66 7.19 13.83
CA VAL A 69 7.38 7.72 12.68
C VAL A 69 7.58 9.22 12.86
N ASP A 70 8.81 9.71 12.68
CA ASP A 70 9.09 11.14 12.70
C ASP A 70 8.28 11.86 11.59
N PRO A 71 7.52 12.92 11.90
CA PRO A 71 6.74 13.65 10.90
C PRO A 71 7.56 14.20 9.72
N ASN A 72 8.84 14.53 9.93
CA ASN A 72 9.74 14.98 8.87
C ASN A 72 10.14 13.83 7.95
N ASP A 73 10.43 12.66 8.52
CA ASP A 73 10.71 11.45 7.75
C ASP A 73 9.46 11.05 6.95
N LEU A 74 8.27 11.11 7.57
CA LEU A 74 7.00 10.81 6.90
C LEU A 74 6.73 11.74 5.71
N LYS A 75 6.95 13.05 5.86
CA LYS A 75 6.80 14.03 4.77
C LYS A 75 7.74 13.75 3.61
N LYS A 76 8.95 13.24 3.88
CA LYS A 76 9.92 12.88 2.83
C LYS A 76 9.59 11.54 2.19
N ILE A 77 9.19 10.53 2.96
CA ILE A 77 8.87 9.17 2.46
C ILE A 77 7.54 9.15 1.71
N SER A 78 6.53 9.87 2.20
CA SER A 78 5.16 9.87 1.70
C SER A 78 4.62 11.30 1.54
N PRO A 79 5.24 12.15 0.71
CA PRO A 79 4.90 13.57 0.58
C PRO A 79 3.44 13.84 0.21
N PHE A 80 2.83 12.94 -0.55
CA PHE A 80 1.42 13.01 -0.96
C PHE A 80 0.54 11.97 -0.25
N GLY A 81 1.04 11.36 0.82
CA GLY A 81 0.35 10.31 1.59
C GLY A 81 0.14 8.99 0.85
N LYS A 82 0.72 8.80 -0.34
CA LYS A 82 0.44 7.63 -1.18
C LYS A 82 1.12 6.35 -0.71
N ALA A 83 2.20 6.43 0.08
CA ALA A 83 2.87 5.25 0.65
C ALA A 83 2.10 4.61 1.83
N LEU A 84 1.04 5.26 2.33
CA LEU A 84 0.19 4.74 3.40
C LEU A 84 -1.24 4.48 2.89
N PRO A 85 -1.90 3.39 3.33
CA PRO A 85 -3.31 3.16 3.02
C PRO A 85 -4.19 4.32 3.47
N LEU A 86 -5.22 4.66 2.68
CA LEU A 86 -6.14 5.79 2.97
C LEU A 86 -6.72 5.74 4.39
N GLN A 87 -7.30 4.60 4.79
CA GLN A 87 -7.90 4.44 6.12
C GLN A 87 -6.87 4.66 7.25
N PHE A 88 -5.65 4.14 7.08
CA PHE A 88 -4.60 4.33 8.08
C PHE A 88 -4.16 5.79 8.17
N ARG A 89 -4.19 6.54 7.05
CA ARG A 89 -3.93 7.99 7.08
C ARG A 89 -5.01 8.76 7.82
N GLU A 90 -6.27 8.41 7.61
CA GLU A 90 -7.41 9.01 8.32
C GLU A 90 -7.30 8.74 9.84
N GLU A 91 -6.89 7.52 10.22
CA GLU A 91 -6.57 7.19 11.62
C GLU A 91 -5.40 8.02 12.16
N CYS A 92 -4.29 8.12 11.43
CA CYS A 92 -3.12 8.90 11.84
C CYS A 92 -3.46 10.39 12.01
N GLU A 93 -4.29 10.95 11.12
CA GLU A 93 -4.78 12.33 11.22
C GLU A 93 -5.65 12.51 12.47
N ALA A 94 -6.58 11.58 12.74
CA ALA A 94 -7.40 11.60 13.95
C ALA A 94 -6.57 11.45 15.23
N PHE A 95 -5.49 10.67 15.19
CA PHE A 95 -4.59 10.48 16.32
C PHE A 95 -3.52 11.58 16.44
N ASN A 96 -3.37 12.44 15.43
CA ASN A 96 -2.27 13.40 15.38
C ASN A 96 -0.88 12.75 15.63
N GLU A 97 -0.74 11.48 15.22
CA GLU A 97 0.51 10.73 15.25
C GLU A 97 0.47 9.63 14.19
N THR A 98 1.64 9.20 13.72
CA THR A 98 1.77 8.04 12.83
C THR A 98 2.58 6.97 13.54
N SER A 99 1.89 6.00 14.14
CA SER A 99 2.52 4.87 14.82
C SER A 99 2.29 3.58 14.06
N VAL A 100 3.37 2.86 13.77
CA VAL A 100 3.34 1.63 12.98
C VAL A 100 3.79 0.47 13.86
N MET A 101 3.04 -0.64 13.84
CA MET A 101 3.43 -1.86 14.55
C MET A 101 4.59 -2.55 13.84
N ILE A 102 5.60 -2.95 14.60
CA ILE A 102 6.73 -3.75 14.10
C ILE A 102 6.26 -5.19 13.95
N ARG A 103 6.33 -5.74 12.75
CA ARG A 103 5.88 -7.11 12.46
C ARG A 103 7.00 -7.97 11.90
N GLN A 104 6.92 -9.28 12.16
CA GLN A 104 7.91 -10.27 11.71
C GLN A 104 8.23 -10.17 10.20
N PRO A 105 7.25 -10.07 9.27
CA PRO A 105 7.56 -10.06 7.84
C PRO A 105 8.46 -8.90 7.41
N SER A 106 8.32 -7.71 8.03
CA SER A 106 9.19 -6.57 7.73
C SER A 106 10.61 -6.79 8.24
N LEU A 107 10.76 -7.39 9.42
CA LEU A 107 12.06 -7.72 9.98
C LEU A 107 12.76 -8.82 9.16
N ASP A 108 12.03 -9.80 8.65
CA ASP A 108 12.57 -10.84 7.77
C ASP A 108 13.15 -10.23 6.48
N VAL A 109 12.41 -9.30 5.85
CA VAL A 109 12.88 -8.56 4.67
C VAL A 109 14.16 -7.77 5.01
N ILE A 110 14.17 -7.05 6.13
CA ILE A 110 15.33 -6.26 6.57
C ILE A 110 16.53 -7.17 6.87
N LYS A 111 16.31 -8.33 7.49
CA LYS A 111 17.34 -9.33 7.79
C LYS A 111 17.97 -9.87 6.50
N LEU A 112 17.16 -10.22 5.50
CA LEU A 112 17.64 -10.59 4.17
C LEU A 112 18.47 -9.47 3.55
N MET A 113 17.95 -8.24 3.54
CA MET A 113 18.65 -7.07 2.97
C MET A 113 20.01 -6.81 3.64
N LYS A 114 20.17 -7.11 4.94
CA LYS A 114 21.45 -7.01 5.66
C LYS A 114 22.46 -8.09 5.25
N GLN A 115 22.01 -9.22 4.71
CA GLN A 115 22.84 -10.40 4.43
C GLN A 115 23.21 -10.58 2.95
N ILE A 116 22.56 -9.86 2.03
CA ILE A 116 22.82 -10.01 0.59
C ILE A 116 24.20 -9.50 0.15
N ASN A 117 24.69 -10.06 -0.96
CA ASN A 117 25.80 -9.51 -1.71
C ASN A 117 25.30 -8.52 -2.77
N TRP A 118 25.59 -7.24 -2.59
CA TRP A 118 25.15 -6.15 -3.47
C TRP A 118 25.74 -6.20 -4.89
N ASN A 119 26.78 -7.00 -5.13
CA ASN A 119 27.37 -7.20 -6.46
C ASN A 119 26.57 -8.16 -7.36
N LEU A 120 25.68 -8.96 -6.78
CA LEU A 120 24.82 -9.88 -7.51
C LEU A 120 23.59 -9.15 -8.09
N PRO A 121 22.87 -9.76 -9.05
CA PRO A 121 21.56 -9.26 -9.47
C PRO A 121 20.61 -9.03 -8.29
N PRO A 122 19.64 -8.11 -8.41
CA PRO A 122 18.84 -7.68 -7.27
C PRO A 122 18.02 -8.83 -6.70
N LEU A 123 18.09 -9.04 -5.39
CA LEU A 123 17.21 -10.01 -4.74
C LEU A 123 15.77 -9.48 -4.78
N LYS A 124 14.85 -10.31 -5.28
CA LYS A 124 13.41 -10.04 -5.33
C LYS A 124 12.73 -10.73 -4.15
N VAL A 125 12.05 -9.96 -3.30
CA VAL A 125 11.23 -10.46 -2.20
C VAL A 125 9.76 -10.16 -2.48
N VAL A 126 8.92 -11.18 -2.44
CA VAL A 126 7.48 -11.09 -2.68
C VAL A 126 6.74 -11.26 -1.36
N LEU A 127 6.17 -10.18 -0.84
CA LEU A 127 5.22 -10.20 0.26
C LEU A 127 3.84 -10.58 -0.27
N PHE A 128 3.26 -11.67 0.24
CA PHE A 128 1.92 -12.11 -0.13
C PHE A 128 1.06 -12.38 1.10
N PRO A 129 -0.27 -12.23 1.01
CA PRO A 129 -1.13 -12.27 2.19
C PRO A 129 -1.57 -13.70 2.49
N SER A 130 -1.80 -14.04 3.75
CA SER A 130 -2.66 -15.18 4.09
C SER A 130 -4.12 -14.89 3.71
N GLU A 131 -4.58 -13.66 3.90
CA GLU A 131 -5.91 -13.20 3.49
C GLU A 131 -5.94 -11.68 3.19
N SER A 132 -7.04 -11.19 2.61
CA SER A 132 -7.19 -9.74 2.38
C SER A 132 -7.15 -8.97 3.71
N GLY A 133 -6.42 -7.86 3.76
CA GLY A 133 -6.44 -6.97 4.93
C GLY A 133 -5.40 -7.25 6.02
N VAL A 134 -4.43 -8.14 5.79
CA VAL A 134 -3.36 -8.50 6.76
C VAL A 134 -2.25 -7.45 6.96
N GLY A 135 -2.36 -6.26 6.38
CA GLY A 135 -1.41 -5.16 6.63
C GLY A 135 -0.14 -5.16 5.76
N MET A 136 -0.13 -5.82 4.60
CA MET A 136 1.06 -5.87 3.70
C MET A 136 1.63 -4.50 3.35
N SER A 137 0.79 -3.52 3.03
CA SER A 137 1.24 -2.17 2.69
C SER A 137 1.95 -1.48 3.88
N LEU A 138 1.54 -1.76 5.12
CA LEU A 138 2.21 -1.25 6.32
C LEU A 138 3.53 -1.98 6.58
N CYS A 139 3.58 -3.29 6.31
CA CYS A 139 4.84 -4.04 6.35
C CYS A 139 5.84 -3.48 5.32
N LEU A 140 5.39 -3.20 4.09
CA LEU A 140 6.19 -2.59 3.04
C LEU A 140 6.65 -1.17 3.43
N PHE A 141 5.76 -0.38 4.04
CA PHE A 141 6.10 0.97 4.53
C PHE A 141 7.20 0.92 5.60
N HIS A 142 7.17 -0.04 6.53
CA HIS A 142 8.25 -0.20 7.52
C HIS A 142 9.60 -0.49 6.86
N VAL A 143 9.63 -1.33 5.82
CA VAL A 143 10.85 -1.58 5.03
C VAL A 143 11.29 -0.33 4.27
N LEU A 144 10.34 0.44 3.70
CA LEU A 144 10.62 1.70 3.03
C LEU A 144 11.22 2.73 3.98
N HIS A 145 10.68 2.85 5.20
CA HIS A 145 11.21 3.72 6.24
C HIS A 145 12.63 3.29 6.70
N TYR A 146 12.88 1.98 6.83
CA TYR A 146 14.23 1.47 7.05
C TYR A 146 15.19 1.90 5.92
N GLY A 147 14.79 1.75 4.65
CA GLY A 147 15.60 2.16 3.50
C GLY A 147 15.91 3.66 3.50
N PHE A 148 14.93 4.49 3.85
CA PHE A 148 15.10 5.94 4.00
C PHE A 148 16.15 6.28 5.06
N ARG A 149 16.02 5.72 6.27
CA ARG A 149 16.98 5.95 7.38
C ARG A 149 18.37 5.42 7.09
N LYS A 150 18.47 4.32 6.33
CA LYS A 150 19.74 3.75 5.85
C LYS A 150 20.37 4.57 4.71
N ARG A 151 19.74 5.67 4.26
CA ARG A 151 20.17 6.52 3.14
C ARG A 151 20.32 5.75 1.82
N MET A 152 19.37 4.86 1.55
CA MET A 152 19.27 4.19 0.25
C MET A 152 18.56 5.08 -0.77
N LEU A 153 18.85 4.92 -2.06
CA LEU A 153 18.04 5.50 -3.12
C LEU A 153 16.73 4.74 -3.23
N LEU A 154 15.61 5.44 -3.04
CA LEU A 154 14.27 4.88 -2.99
C LEU A 154 13.58 5.00 -4.36
N VAL A 155 13.22 3.87 -4.93
CA VAL A 155 12.37 3.78 -6.12
C VAL A 155 11.03 3.19 -5.69
N ASN A 156 10.16 4.03 -5.14
CA ASN A 156 8.88 3.60 -4.58
C ASN A 156 7.72 3.81 -5.56
N THR A 157 6.99 2.73 -5.83
CA THR A 157 5.74 2.76 -6.59
C THR A 157 4.58 2.39 -5.67
N PRO A 158 3.97 3.38 -4.99
CA PRO A 158 2.80 3.13 -4.16
C PRO A 158 1.61 2.75 -5.02
N THR A 159 0.83 1.75 -4.58
CA THR A 159 -0.37 1.24 -5.26
C THR A 159 -0.23 1.16 -6.78
N ALA A 160 0.54 0.19 -7.26
CA ALA A 160 0.90 0.03 -8.67
C ALA A 160 -0.30 0.16 -9.63
N GLY A 161 -1.49 -0.33 -9.25
CA GLY A 161 -2.69 -0.27 -10.10
C GLY A 161 -3.27 1.13 -10.34
N GLU A 162 -2.85 2.18 -9.61
CA GLU A 162 -3.35 3.55 -9.83
C GLU A 162 -3.12 4.04 -11.26
N VAL A 163 -1.93 3.78 -11.83
CA VAL A 163 -1.58 4.17 -13.21
C VAL A 163 -2.48 3.49 -14.26
N LEU A 164 -3.09 2.36 -13.93
CA LEU A 164 -3.95 1.60 -14.85
C LEU A 164 -5.45 1.90 -14.66
N LYS A 165 -5.84 2.37 -13.48
CA LYS A 165 -7.27 2.53 -13.09
C LYS A 165 -7.71 3.99 -13.03
N LEU A 166 -6.80 4.92 -12.70
CA LEU A 166 -7.09 6.36 -12.53
C LEU A 166 -6.55 7.24 -13.66
N ALA A 167 -6.03 6.65 -14.73
CA ALA A 167 -5.46 7.35 -15.88
C ALA A 167 -6.55 7.92 -16.82
N LEU A 168 -7.23 8.96 -16.35
CA LEU A 168 -8.24 9.70 -17.14
C LEU A 168 -7.60 10.52 -18.26
N ASP A 169 -6.31 10.85 -18.12
CA ASP A 169 -5.49 11.63 -19.04
C ASP A 169 -4.61 10.75 -19.93
N ALA A 170 -4.93 9.45 -20.06
CA ALA A 170 -4.16 8.53 -20.89
C ALA A 170 -4.21 8.96 -22.37
N THR A 171 -3.04 9.09 -23.00
CA THR A 171 -2.91 9.49 -24.41
C THR A 171 -1.89 8.60 -25.13
N PRO A 172 -1.97 8.42 -26.46
CA PRO A 172 -0.90 7.80 -27.22
C PRO A 172 0.43 8.54 -27.00
N SER A 173 1.53 7.79 -26.87
CA SER A 173 2.85 8.38 -26.66
C SER A 173 3.31 9.10 -27.94
N PRO A 174 3.86 10.33 -27.83
CA PRO A 174 4.33 11.09 -28.99
C PRO A 174 5.46 10.42 -29.77
N ASN A 175 6.33 9.66 -29.08
CA ASN A 175 7.49 9.02 -29.69
C ASN A 175 7.27 7.53 -30.01
N ASN A 176 6.18 6.94 -29.52
CA ASN A 176 5.81 5.56 -29.82
C ASN A 176 4.29 5.38 -29.86
N GLU A 177 3.72 5.38 -31.06
CA GLU A 177 2.26 5.29 -31.27
C GLU A 177 1.62 4.01 -30.71
N GLN A 178 2.41 2.95 -30.46
CA GLN A 178 1.91 1.71 -29.86
C GLN A 178 1.82 1.77 -28.33
N MET A 179 2.45 2.78 -27.72
CA MET A 179 2.50 2.97 -26.28
C MET A 179 1.54 4.08 -25.84
N TRP A 180 1.11 3.99 -24.59
CA TRP A 180 0.20 4.93 -23.96
C TRP A 180 0.89 5.61 -22.77
N ASP A 181 0.87 6.93 -22.79
CA ASP A 181 1.36 7.76 -21.71
C ASP A 181 0.26 8.03 -20.69
N THR A 182 0.67 8.18 -19.43
CA THR A 182 -0.18 8.53 -18.28
C THR A 182 0.46 9.73 -17.55
N PRO A 183 0.39 10.94 -18.14
CA PRO A 183 1.17 12.11 -17.72
C PRO A 183 1.02 12.48 -16.24
N ALA A 184 -0.21 12.49 -15.70
CA ALA A 184 -0.49 12.87 -14.33
C ALA A 184 0.10 11.88 -13.32
N ALA A 185 -0.08 10.57 -13.57
CA ALA A 185 0.49 9.52 -12.72
C ALA A 185 2.03 9.56 -12.73
N ALA A 186 2.62 9.72 -13.91
CA ALA A 186 4.06 9.82 -14.07
C ALA A 186 4.63 11.08 -13.39
N SER A 187 3.98 12.23 -13.54
CA SER A 187 4.41 13.48 -12.88
C SER A 187 4.33 13.38 -11.35
N ALA A 188 3.26 12.78 -10.82
CA ALA A 188 3.14 12.54 -9.37
C ALA A 188 4.24 11.61 -8.85
N TRP A 189 4.57 10.56 -9.61
CA TRP A 189 5.66 9.65 -9.28
C TRP A 189 7.03 10.36 -9.32
N LEU A 190 7.32 11.13 -10.37
CA LEU A 190 8.57 11.89 -10.51
C LEU A 190 8.78 12.89 -9.37
N LYS A 191 7.73 13.62 -8.98
CA LYS A 191 7.77 14.54 -7.81
C LYS A 191 8.06 13.78 -6.52
N THR A 192 7.46 12.61 -6.34
CA THR A 192 7.71 11.77 -5.17
C THR A 192 9.15 11.27 -5.15
N PHE A 193 9.66 10.79 -6.28
CA PHE A 193 11.03 10.32 -6.43
C PHE A 193 12.06 11.44 -6.14
N ALA A 194 11.81 12.66 -6.64
CA ALA A 194 12.67 13.81 -6.35
C ALA A 194 12.72 14.13 -4.85
N ILE A 195 11.58 14.14 -4.16
CA ILE A 195 11.49 14.43 -2.72
C ILE A 195 12.14 13.30 -1.89
N ASN A 196 11.85 12.03 -2.21
CA ASN A 196 12.40 10.88 -1.50
C ASN A 196 13.94 10.87 -1.51
N ASN A 197 14.54 11.35 -2.60
CA ASN A 197 15.96 11.19 -2.90
C ASN A 197 16.72 12.52 -3.01
N GLU A 198 16.14 13.64 -2.56
CA GLU A 198 16.72 14.97 -2.78
C GLU A 198 18.17 15.07 -2.26
N GLU A 199 18.41 14.60 -1.04
CA GLU A 199 19.73 14.63 -0.40
C GLU A 199 20.75 13.78 -1.16
N ILE A 200 20.42 12.52 -1.45
CA ILE A 200 21.36 11.60 -2.11
C ILE A 200 21.66 12.03 -3.56
N LEU A 201 20.68 12.59 -4.27
CA LEU A 201 20.88 13.06 -5.64
C LEU A 201 21.81 14.28 -5.67
N LYS A 202 21.66 15.22 -4.72
CA LYS A 202 22.52 16.41 -4.60
C LYS A 202 23.94 16.05 -4.17
N GLU A 203 24.09 15.22 -3.14
CA GLU A 203 25.40 14.83 -2.60
C GLU A 203 26.24 14.04 -3.60
N THR A 204 25.61 13.18 -4.40
CA THR A 204 26.30 12.33 -5.37
C THR A 204 26.44 12.97 -6.75
N ASP A 205 25.98 14.22 -6.93
CA ASP A 205 25.89 14.94 -8.21
C ASP A 205 25.39 14.00 -9.32
N PHE A 206 24.18 13.47 -9.13
CA PHE A 206 23.62 12.45 -10.00
C PHE A 206 23.22 13.08 -11.34
N ARG A 207 24.05 12.90 -12.38
CA ARG A 207 23.88 13.50 -13.71
C ARG A 207 23.51 12.48 -14.76
N THR A 208 22.76 12.89 -15.77
CA THR A 208 22.43 12.04 -16.91
C THR A 208 23.70 11.61 -17.67
N LYS A 209 23.80 10.34 -18.04
CA LYS A 209 24.83 9.85 -18.97
C LYS A 209 24.37 9.96 -20.41
N PHE A 210 23.06 9.95 -20.63
CA PHE A 210 22.47 9.97 -21.96
C PHE A 210 21.82 11.31 -22.27
N THR A 211 21.78 11.64 -23.55
CA THR A 211 20.95 12.74 -24.06
C THR A 211 19.55 12.20 -24.33
N TYR A 212 18.54 12.89 -23.82
CA TYR A 212 17.12 12.53 -23.98
C TYR A 212 16.45 13.51 -24.94
N THR A 213 15.95 13.01 -26.06
CA THR A 213 15.24 13.81 -27.06
C THR A 213 13.75 13.68 -26.85
N TRP A 214 13.06 14.79 -26.57
CA TRP A 214 11.62 14.83 -26.28
C TRP A 214 10.78 15.21 -27.50
N SER A 215 11.34 16.04 -28.36
CA SER A 215 10.78 16.42 -29.65
C SER A 215 11.88 16.87 -30.60
N ALA A 216 11.53 17.18 -31.85
CA ALA A 216 12.47 17.73 -32.84
C ALA A 216 13.16 19.04 -32.38
N ARG A 217 12.59 19.75 -31.41
CA ARG A 217 13.12 21.04 -30.91
C ARG A 217 13.61 20.97 -29.47
N GLU A 218 13.29 19.93 -28.73
CA GLU A 218 13.51 19.85 -27.30
C GLU A 218 14.30 18.59 -26.95
N SER A 219 15.44 18.77 -26.28
CA SER A 219 16.25 17.69 -25.75
C SER A 219 16.90 18.12 -24.44
N THR A 220 17.23 17.15 -23.61
CA THR A 220 18.03 17.31 -22.40
C THR A 220 19.38 16.66 -22.63
N PRO A 221 20.50 17.41 -22.65
CA PRO A 221 21.82 16.86 -22.92
C PRO A 221 22.31 15.96 -21.78
N ALA A 222 23.23 15.07 -22.10
CA ALA A 222 24.05 14.36 -21.11
C ALA A 222 24.77 15.37 -20.18
N GLY A 223 24.92 15.00 -18.91
CA GLY A 223 25.49 15.85 -17.87
C GLY A 223 24.47 16.72 -17.12
N THR A 224 23.18 16.65 -17.47
CA THR A 224 22.12 17.38 -16.75
C THR A 224 21.87 16.73 -15.39
N HIS A 225 21.70 17.51 -14.32
CA HIS A 225 21.40 16.95 -13.01
C HIS A 225 20.02 16.28 -12.99
N LEU A 226 19.88 15.15 -12.30
CA LEU A 226 18.65 14.34 -12.35
C LEU A 226 17.43 15.09 -11.82
N LEU A 227 17.61 15.94 -10.80
CA LEU A 227 16.54 16.82 -10.30
C LEU A 227 16.08 17.85 -11.36
N ASP A 228 16.98 18.35 -12.20
CA ASP A 228 16.63 19.30 -13.26
C ASP A 228 15.88 18.61 -14.40
N LEU A 229 16.29 17.38 -14.73
CA LEU A 229 15.56 16.51 -15.65
C LEU A 229 14.12 16.26 -15.16
N ILE A 230 13.96 15.97 -13.86
CA ILE A 230 12.65 15.76 -13.24
C ILE A 230 11.82 17.04 -13.31
N ALA A 231 12.40 18.19 -12.90
CA ALA A 231 11.72 19.48 -12.94
C ALA A 231 11.22 19.80 -14.36
N TYR A 232 12.09 19.63 -15.36
CA TYR A 232 11.75 19.78 -16.78
C TYR A 232 10.53 18.96 -17.18
N ALA A 233 10.49 17.66 -16.82
CA ALA A 233 9.40 16.77 -17.18
C ALA A 233 8.11 17.06 -16.38
N THR A 234 8.24 17.55 -15.15
CA THR A 234 7.07 17.95 -14.34
C THR A 234 6.43 19.25 -14.81
N ASP A 235 7.21 20.18 -15.34
CA ASP A 235 6.72 21.42 -15.97
C ASP A 235 6.09 21.13 -17.33
N ARG A 236 6.63 20.15 -18.07
CA ARG A 236 6.14 19.72 -19.39
C ARG A 236 5.53 18.33 -19.28
N ILE A 237 4.39 18.26 -18.58
CA ILE A 237 3.78 17.00 -18.14
C ILE A 237 3.61 15.94 -19.23
N LYS A 238 3.42 16.33 -20.50
CA LYS A 238 3.36 15.41 -21.67
C LYS A 238 4.59 14.49 -21.80
N TYR A 239 5.74 14.88 -21.26
CA TYR A 239 6.98 14.08 -21.28
C TYR A 239 7.20 13.28 -20.00
N ALA A 240 6.32 13.41 -19.01
CA ALA A 240 6.51 12.79 -17.71
C ALA A 240 6.61 11.26 -17.80
N SER A 241 5.77 10.60 -18.61
CA SER A 241 5.80 9.14 -18.75
C SER A 241 7.11 8.61 -19.33
N GLU A 242 7.65 9.26 -20.35
CA GLU A 242 8.97 8.91 -20.91
C GLU A 242 10.10 9.24 -19.95
N CYS A 243 10.00 10.35 -19.21
CA CYS A 243 10.98 10.71 -18.22
C CYS A 243 11.09 9.67 -17.10
N VAL A 244 10.02 8.95 -16.73
CA VAL A 244 10.13 7.80 -15.81
C VAL A 244 11.11 6.76 -16.36
N GLY A 245 11.02 6.43 -17.66
CA GLY A 245 11.96 5.55 -18.34
C GLY A 245 13.40 6.09 -18.32
N ALA A 246 13.57 7.39 -18.51
CA ALA A 246 14.88 8.04 -18.40
C ALA A 246 15.47 7.86 -16.98
N ILE A 247 14.68 8.11 -15.93
CA ILE A 247 15.10 7.91 -14.53
C ILE A 247 15.48 6.45 -14.28
N VAL A 248 14.63 5.49 -14.68
CA VAL A 248 14.92 4.06 -14.50
C VAL A 248 16.24 3.67 -15.17
N LYS A 249 16.45 4.12 -16.41
CA LYS A 249 17.67 3.86 -17.17
C LYS A 249 18.91 4.43 -16.46
N GLU A 250 18.87 5.68 -16.01
CA GLU A 250 20.00 6.32 -15.32
C GLU A 250 20.30 5.66 -13.97
N VAL A 251 19.27 5.35 -13.19
CA VAL A 251 19.40 4.62 -11.92
C VAL A 251 20.10 3.28 -12.16
N LYS A 252 19.56 2.44 -13.05
CA LYS A 252 20.14 1.11 -13.35
C LYS A 252 21.60 1.20 -13.81
N THR A 253 21.94 2.24 -14.56
CA THR A 253 23.29 2.41 -15.14
C THR A 253 24.32 2.89 -14.10
N GLN A 254 23.93 3.72 -13.15
CA GLN A 254 24.89 4.49 -12.34
C GLN A 254 25.01 4.09 -10.87
N VAL A 255 23.99 3.43 -10.30
CA VAL A 255 23.98 3.11 -8.86
C VAL A 255 25.16 2.23 -8.43
N LYS A 256 25.66 1.37 -9.34
CA LYS A 256 26.87 0.58 -9.10
C LYS A 256 28.10 1.46 -8.98
N GLU A 257 28.34 2.28 -10.00
CA GLU A 257 29.53 3.11 -10.11
C GLU A 257 29.61 4.16 -9.00
N LYS A 258 28.45 4.71 -8.60
CA LYS A 258 28.35 5.68 -7.51
C LYS A 258 28.29 5.03 -6.12
N ASN A 259 28.33 3.69 -6.02
CA ASN A 259 28.21 2.93 -4.77
C ASN A 259 26.94 3.27 -3.96
N ILE A 260 25.82 3.47 -4.66
CA ILE A 260 24.52 3.81 -4.06
C ILE A 260 23.70 2.52 -3.92
N GLN A 261 23.32 2.18 -2.69
CA GLN A 261 22.36 1.09 -2.46
C GLN A 261 20.95 1.56 -2.80
N THR A 262 20.23 0.76 -3.58
CA THR A 262 18.89 1.10 -4.08
C THR A 262 17.84 0.17 -3.48
N LEU A 263 16.73 0.74 -3.01
CA LEU A 263 15.54 0.00 -2.57
C LEU A 263 14.41 0.26 -3.55
N VAL A 264 13.97 -0.78 -4.25
CA VAL A 264 12.81 -0.72 -5.15
C VAL A 264 11.60 -1.31 -4.44
N THR A 265 10.51 -0.55 -4.34
CA THR A 265 9.28 -1.02 -3.71
C THR A 265 8.08 -0.91 -4.64
N PHE A 266 7.27 -1.97 -4.69
CA PHE A 266 5.97 -1.96 -5.38
C PHE A 266 4.87 -2.44 -4.45
N ASP A 267 3.87 -1.61 -4.21
CA ASP A 267 2.66 -2.06 -3.52
C ASP A 267 1.63 -2.58 -4.53
N THR A 268 1.19 -3.82 -4.39
CA THR A 268 0.19 -4.51 -5.23
C THR A 268 0.60 -4.65 -6.70
N ILE A 269 1.83 -5.09 -6.97
CA ILE A 269 2.42 -5.17 -8.32
C ILE A 269 1.63 -6.08 -9.27
N ASN A 270 0.86 -7.02 -8.73
CA ASN A 270 0.03 -7.93 -9.51
C ASN A 270 -1.01 -7.20 -10.41
N SER A 271 -1.26 -5.91 -10.20
CA SER A 271 -2.02 -5.10 -11.15
C SER A 271 -1.40 -4.99 -12.54
N TYR A 272 -0.07 -5.08 -12.65
CA TYR A 272 0.64 -4.97 -13.93
C TYR A 272 0.48 -6.21 -14.81
N TYR A 273 0.00 -7.32 -14.26
CA TYR A 273 -0.25 -8.57 -15.00
C TYR A 273 -1.76 -8.84 -15.15
N GLY A 274 -2.57 -7.79 -14.95
CA GLY A 274 -4.02 -7.78 -15.05
C GLY A 274 -4.54 -7.04 -16.29
N PRO A 275 -5.86 -6.80 -16.34
CA PRO A 275 -6.44 -5.84 -17.28
C PRO A 275 -6.16 -4.40 -16.84
N SER A 276 -6.32 -3.44 -17.75
CA SER A 276 -6.35 -2.00 -17.40
C SER A 276 -7.77 -1.43 -17.53
N TRP A 277 -8.00 -0.21 -17.02
CA TRP A 277 -9.24 0.53 -17.24
C TRP A 277 -9.12 1.61 -18.32
N ILE A 278 -7.98 1.65 -19.00
CA ILE A 278 -7.69 2.55 -20.10
C ILE A 278 -8.29 1.94 -21.37
N VAL A 279 -9.08 2.75 -22.08
CA VAL A 279 -9.85 2.31 -23.25
C VAL A 279 -9.43 3.14 -24.45
N LYS A 280 -9.07 2.46 -25.54
CA LYS A 280 -8.69 3.07 -26.82
C LYS A 280 -9.93 3.64 -27.53
N PRO A 281 -9.77 4.52 -28.54
CA PRO A 281 -10.91 5.06 -29.31
C PRO A 281 -11.76 3.98 -29.99
N ASP A 282 -11.14 2.87 -30.39
CA ASP A 282 -11.81 1.69 -30.97
C ASP A 282 -12.56 0.83 -29.93
N ARG A 283 -12.56 1.25 -28.66
CA ARG A 283 -13.16 0.59 -27.49
C ARG A 283 -12.44 -0.66 -26.97
N SER A 284 -11.28 -1.01 -27.54
CA SER A 284 -10.42 -2.05 -26.96
C SER A 284 -9.70 -1.53 -25.71
N THR A 285 -9.28 -2.44 -24.83
CA THR A 285 -8.52 -2.10 -23.63
C THR A 285 -7.02 -2.02 -23.92
N VAL A 286 -6.34 -1.03 -23.33
CA VAL A 286 -4.87 -0.94 -23.38
C VAL A 286 -4.29 -1.97 -22.44
N LYS A 287 -3.33 -2.79 -22.88
CA LYS A 287 -2.68 -3.75 -21.98
C LYS A 287 -1.70 -3.03 -21.06
N PRO A 288 -1.44 -3.49 -19.82
CA PRO A 288 -0.45 -2.84 -18.95
C PRO A 288 0.94 -2.67 -19.58
N ASN A 289 1.41 -3.66 -20.35
CA ASN A 289 2.70 -3.59 -21.05
C ASN A 289 2.71 -2.58 -22.23
N GLU A 290 1.55 -2.06 -22.64
CA GLU A 290 1.40 -0.97 -23.61
C GLU A 290 1.39 0.41 -22.92
N VAL A 291 1.50 0.49 -21.59
CA VAL A 291 1.58 1.76 -20.84
C VAL A 291 3.04 2.10 -20.57
N THR A 292 3.51 3.26 -21.06
CA THR A 292 4.93 3.67 -21.04
C THR A 292 5.54 3.61 -19.64
N MET A 293 4.87 4.20 -18.65
CA MET A 293 5.33 4.20 -17.26
C MET A 293 5.38 2.80 -16.66
N VAL A 294 4.41 1.93 -16.96
CA VAL A 294 4.37 0.55 -16.45
C VAL A 294 5.52 -0.25 -17.02
N LYS A 295 5.72 -0.17 -18.34
CA LYS A 295 6.83 -0.85 -19.02
C LYS A 295 8.18 -0.41 -18.46
N ALA A 296 8.39 0.90 -18.28
CA ALA A 296 9.60 1.45 -17.67
C ALA A 296 9.84 0.91 -16.25
N LEU A 297 8.80 0.89 -15.40
CA LEU A 297 8.93 0.39 -14.03
C LEU A 297 9.17 -1.13 -13.97
N GLN A 298 8.60 -1.90 -14.89
CA GLN A 298 8.88 -3.34 -15.01
C GLN A 298 10.35 -3.63 -15.34
N GLU A 299 11.08 -2.73 -16.00
CA GLU A 299 12.51 -2.90 -16.27
C GLU A 299 13.36 -2.97 -14.99
N LEU A 300 12.87 -2.44 -13.86
CA LEU A 300 13.54 -2.55 -12.56
C LEU A 300 13.55 -4.00 -12.04
N LEU A 301 12.62 -4.85 -12.48
CA LEU A 301 12.50 -6.25 -12.04
C LEU A 301 13.49 -7.20 -12.75
N LEU A 302 14.13 -6.72 -13.81
CA LEU A 302 15.09 -7.48 -14.60
C LEU A 302 16.41 -7.66 -13.83
N PRO A 303 17.12 -8.79 -14.03
CA PRO A 303 18.37 -9.10 -13.33
C PRO A 303 19.63 -8.46 -13.96
N ASP A 304 19.46 -7.50 -14.87
CA ASP A 304 20.51 -6.89 -15.70
C ASP A 304 21.29 -5.76 -15.00
N TRP A 305 21.09 -5.57 -13.69
CA TRP A 305 21.73 -4.55 -12.89
C TRP A 305 22.05 -5.07 -11.48
N ASN A 306 22.65 -4.26 -10.61
CA ASN A 306 23.04 -4.67 -9.25
C ASN A 306 22.97 -3.46 -8.31
N ASN A 307 23.47 -3.59 -7.08
CA ASN A 307 23.34 -2.60 -6.01
C ASN A 307 21.87 -2.26 -5.67
N ALA A 308 20.96 -3.21 -5.88
CA ALA A 308 19.54 -3.02 -5.61
C ALA A 308 18.94 -4.19 -4.83
N PHE A 309 17.89 -3.88 -4.07
CA PHE A 309 17.04 -4.83 -3.37
C PHE A 309 15.58 -4.52 -3.71
N ILE A 310 14.82 -5.53 -4.13
CA ILE A 310 13.46 -5.35 -4.65
C ILE A 310 12.47 -5.99 -3.69
N VAL A 311 11.49 -5.21 -3.23
CA VAL A 311 10.39 -5.69 -2.39
C VAL A 311 9.07 -5.37 -3.06
N VAL A 312 8.30 -6.40 -3.36
CA VAL A 312 6.98 -6.24 -3.96
C VAL A 312 5.92 -6.84 -3.06
N THR A 313 4.74 -6.24 -3.00
CA THR A 313 3.55 -6.88 -2.43
C THR A 313 2.64 -7.31 -3.56
N ILE A 314 1.94 -8.42 -3.35
CA ILE A 314 0.85 -8.88 -4.22
C ILE A 314 -0.40 -9.03 -3.37
N GLY A 315 -1.58 -8.73 -3.90
CA GLY A 315 -2.79 -8.87 -3.09
C GLY A 315 -4.09 -8.70 -3.85
N PRO A 316 -5.23 -8.99 -3.18
CA PRO A 316 -6.56 -8.81 -3.75
C PRO A 316 -6.82 -7.39 -4.31
N LYS A 317 -6.28 -6.35 -3.65
CA LYS A 317 -6.41 -4.95 -4.11
C LYS A 317 -5.67 -4.65 -5.43
N GLY A 318 -4.64 -5.43 -5.76
CA GLY A 318 -3.92 -5.33 -7.03
C GLY A 318 -4.67 -5.95 -8.20
N ILE A 319 -5.73 -6.71 -7.94
CA ILE A 319 -6.49 -7.34 -9.01
C ILE A 319 -7.51 -6.34 -9.56
N LEU A 320 -7.24 -5.88 -10.78
CA LEU A 320 -8.16 -5.03 -11.53
C LEU A 320 -9.19 -5.89 -12.25
N ILE A 321 -10.46 -5.49 -12.16
CA ILE A 321 -11.57 -6.15 -12.87
C ILE A 321 -11.93 -5.27 -14.08
N PRO A 322 -12.05 -5.81 -15.31
CA PRO A 322 -12.35 -5.02 -16.50
C PRO A 322 -13.68 -4.26 -16.39
N LYS A 323 -13.80 -3.15 -17.15
CA LYS A 323 -15.06 -2.40 -17.25
C LYS A 323 -16.16 -3.23 -17.95
N VAL A 324 -17.42 -2.88 -17.64
CA VAL A 324 -18.68 -3.63 -17.86
C VAL A 324 -18.81 -4.43 -19.17
N ARG A 325 -18.30 -3.96 -20.32
CA ARG A 325 -18.51 -4.64 -21.62
C ARG A 325 -17.71 -5.93 -21.82
N GLU A 326 -16.54 -6.06 -21.18
CA GLU A 326 -15.75 -7.29 -21.16
C GLU A 326 -15.99 -8.10 -19.87
N LYS A 327 -16.69 -7.49 -18.91
CA LYS A 327 -16.87 -8.03 -17.56
C LYS A 327 -17.61 -9.37 -17.58
N ASP A 328 -18.69 -9.48 -18.35
CA ASP A 328 -19.51 -10.70 -18.31
C ASP A 328 -18.76 -11.92 -18.87
N ASN A 329 -18.06 -11.76 -20.00
CA ASN A 329 -17.24 -12.83 -20.57
C ASN A 329 -16.01 -13.12 -19.69
N TRP A 330 -15.38 -12.08 -19.13
CA TRP A 330 -14.23 -12.26 -18.23
C TRP A 330 -14.63 -12.98 -16.93
N LEU A 331 -15.79 -12.66 -16.34
CA LEU A 331 -16.34 -13.32 -15.14
C LEU A 331 -16.71 -14.80 -15.38
N VAL A 332 -17.06 -15.17 -16.62
CA VAL A 332 -17.29 -16.58 -16.97
C VAL A 332 -16.03 -17.40 -16.76
N HIS A 333 -14.87 -16.87 -17.18
CA HIS A 333 -13.57 -17.51 -17.07
C HIS A 333 -12.86 -17.30 -15.71
N HIS A 334 -13.38 -16.42 -14.85
CA HIS A 334 -12.81 -16.13 -13.54
C HIS A 334 -13.89 -16.27 -12.44
N PRO A 335 -14.24 -17.50 -12.02
CA PRO A 335 -15.34 -17.77 -11.11
C PRO A 335 -15.12 -17.22 -9.69
N HIS A 336 -13.86 -17.00 -9.28
CA HIS A 336 -13.46 -16.29 -8.04
C HIS A 336 -13.76 -14.77 -8.07
N PHE A 337 -14.65 -14.36 -8.96
CA PHE A 337 -15.20 -13.02 -9.03
C PHE A 337 -16.72 -13.06 -9.24
N ARG A 338 -17.35 -14.26 -9.18
CA ARG A 338 -18.79 -14.43 -9.41
C ARG A 338 -19.60 -13.97 -8.19
N THR A 339 -20.59 -13.18 -8.56
CA THR A 339 -21.60 -12.45 -7.80
C THR A 339 -22.66 -13.37 -7.21
N GLU A 340 -22.40 -14.02 -6.07
CA GLU A 340 -23.49 -14.68 -5.32
C GLU A 340 -23.71 -14.07 -3.92
N HIS A 341 -22.75 -13.29 -3.40
CA HIS A 341 -22.86 -12.64 -2.08
C HIS A 341 -22.52 -11.14 -2.06
N ARG A 342 -22.67 -10.42 -3.18
CA ARG A 342 -22.22 -9.02 -3.28
C ARG A 342 -23.31 -7.99 -2.92
N LEU A 343 -22.91 -6.99 -2.14
CA LEU A 343 -23.54 -5.67 -2.15
C LEU A 343 -23.26 -4.99 -3.51
N PRO A 344 -24.24 -4.32 -4.15
CA PRO A 344 -24.01 -3.57 -5.39
C PRO A 344 -22.90 -2.53 -5.22
N GLY A 345 -21.88 -2.54 -6.10
CA GLY A 345 -20.85 -1.48 -6.17
C GLY A 345 -19.46 -1.82 -5.64
N VAL A 346 -19.24 -2.98 -5.00
CA VAL A 346 -17.90 -3.38 -4.52
C VAL A 346 -17.30 -4.47 -5.41
N LEU A 347 -16.28 -4.10 -6.17
CA LEU A 347 -15.47 -4.97 -7.02
C LEU A 347 -14.22 -5.39 -6.25
N MET A 348 -14.32 -6.43 -5.41
CA MET A 348 -13.17 -7.00 -4.69
C MET A 348 -12.98 -8.47 -5.04
N TYR A 349 -11.72 -8.88 -5.13
CA TYR A 349 -11.33 -10.28 -5.33
C TYR A 349 -11.59 -11.11 -4.07
N ASP A 350 -12.30 -12.22 -4.22
CA ASP A 350 -12.66 -13.16 -3.15
C ASP A 350 -12.01 -14.55 -3.34
N GLY A 351 -11.08 -14.66 -4.28
CA GLY A 351 -10.37 -15.90 -4.58
C GLY A 351 -9.15 -16.21 -3.70
N PRO A 352 -8.44 -17.31 -4.02
CA PRO A 352 -7.24 -17.72 -3.31
C PRO A 352 -6.15 -16.65 -3.29
N THR A 353 -5.49 -16.47 -2.15
CA THR A 353 -4.40 -15.49 -1.94
C THR A 353 -3.01 -16.04 -2.22
N THR A 354 -2.91 -17.23 -2.83
CA THR A 354 -1.61 -17.83 -3.19
C THR A 354 -0.86 -16.97 -4.19
N VAL A 355 0.48 -17.07 -4.20
CA VAL A 355 1.32 -16.32 -5.14
C VAL A 355 0.90 -16.57 -6.60
N LYS A 356 0.66 -17.85 -6.94
CA LYS A 356 0.27 -18.26 -8.28
C LYS A 356 -1.08 -17.68 -8.73
N SER A 357 -2.07 -17.65 -7.84
CA SER A 357 -3.41 -17.12 -8.16
C SER A 357 -3.41 -15.60 -8.30
N LEU A 358 -2.57 -14.90 -7.52
CA LEU A 358 -2.52 -13.43 -7.54
C LEU A 358 -1.69 -12.88 -8.71
N LEU A 359 -0.54 -13.47 -9.03
CA LEU A 359 0.37 -12.97 -10.07
C LEU A 359 0.08 -13.47 -11.48
N ARG A 360 -0.63 -14.60 -11.61
CA ARG A 360 -0.78 -15.34 -12.88
C ARG A 360 0.57 -15.78 -13.44
N THR A 361 0.56 -16.46 -14.59
CA THR A 361 1.78 -17.00 -15.20
C THR A 361 2.75 -15.89 -15.57
N GLU A 362 2.26 -14.82 -16.21
CA GLU A 362 3.06 -13.71 -16.70
C GLU A 362 3.78 -12.96 -15.56
N GLY A 363 3.11 -12.80 -14.41
CA GLY A 363 3.70 -12.15 -13.25
C GLY A 363 4.73 -13.01 -12.51
N ILE A 364 4.54 -14.33 -12.52
CA ILE A 364 5.51 -15.29 -11.96
C ILE A 364 6.79 -15.26 -12.81
N GLU A 365 6.66 -15.41 -14.13
CA GLU A 365 7.79 -15.39 -15.06
C GLU A 365 8.61 -14.09 -14.95
N ALA A 366 7.94 -12.95 -14.78
CA ALA A 366 8.61 -11.66 -14.60
C ALA A 366 9.37 -11.52 -13.27
N LEU A 367 8.88 -12.17 -12.19
CA LEU A 367 9.45 -12.05 -10.86
C LEU A 367 10.43 -13.17 -10.53
N GLU A 368 10.41 -14.31 -11.20
CA GLU A 368 11.34 -15.40 -10.93
C GLU A 368 12.81 -15.03 -11.22
N PRO A 369 13.77 -15.52 -10.40
CA PRO A 369 13.58 -16.13 -9.09
C PRO A 369 13.26 -15.07 -8.00
N PHE A 370 12.43 -15.43 -7.01
CA PHE A 370 12.10 -14.55 -5.87
C PHE A 370 11.96 -15.33 -4.54
N VAL A 371 12.03 -14.62 -3.42
CA VAL A 371 11.81 -15.14 -2.07
C VAL A 371 10.38 -14.78 -1.62
N PRO A 372 9.46 -15.76 -1.47
CA PRO A 372 8.13 -15.50 -0.95
C PRO A 372 8.14 -15.36 0.58
N ILE A 373 7.53 -14.29 1.10
CA ILE A 373 7.29 -14.10 2.54
C ILE A 373 5.79 -13.89 2.75
N GLN A 374 5.17 -14.78 3.53
CA GLN A 374 3.75 -14.68 3.82
C GLN A 374 3.49 -13.69 4.97
N VAL A 375 2.59 -12.74 4.75
CA VAL A 375 2.09 -11.84 5.79
C VAL A 375 0.83 -12.46 6.40
N GLN A 376 0.92 -12.81 7.68
CA GLN A 376 -0.16 -13.41 8.45
C GLN A 376 -1.06 -12.36 9.11
N LYS A 377 -2.21 -12.82 9.63
CA LYS A 377 -3.02 -12.06 10.61
C LYS A 377 -2.19 -11.73 11.86
N TYR A 378 -2.76 -10.94 12.77
CA TYR A 378 -2.09 -10.69 14.04
C TYR A 378 -1.87 -11.98 14.84
N THR A 379 -0.75 -12.06 15.54
CA THR A 379 -0.60 -12.97 16.68
C THR A 379 -1.47 -12.52 17.85
N ASP A 380 -1.59 -13.32 18.92
CA ASP A 380 -2.31 -12.89 20.13
C ASP A 380 -1.70 -11.63 20.73
N ASP A 381 -0.37 -11.54 20.79
CA ASP A 381 0.34 -10.38 21.34
C ASP A 381 0.17 -9.14 20.46
N GLU A 382 0.32 -9.28 19.13
CA GLU A 382 0.07 -8.20 18.18
C GLU A 382 -1.37 -7.67 18.30
N PHE A 383 -2.36 -8.57 18.39
CA PHE A 383 -3.77 -8.19 18.55
C PHE A 383 -4.00 -7.44 19.87
N ASN A 384 -3.47 -7.96 20.98
CA ASN A 384 -3.63 -7.33 22.29
C ASN A 384 -2.97 -5.95 22.33
N ASN A 385 -1.79 -5.79 21.73
CA ASN A 385 -1.12 -4.50 21.64
C ASN A 385 -1.87 -3.52 20.72
N GLN A 386 -2.44 -3.98 19.61
CA GLN A 386 -3.32 -3.15 18.76
C GLN A 386 -4.56 -2.68 19.51
N TYR A 387 -5.20 -3.57 20.27
CA TYR A 387 -6.35 -3.24 21.10
C TYR A 387 -6.00 -2.18 22.14
N ARG A 388 -4.87 -2.36 22.85
CA ARG A 388 -4.35 -1.40 23.85
C ARG A 388 -3.99 -0.06 23.23
N TYR A 389 -3.40 -0.06 22.04
CA TYR A 389 -3.16 1.17 21.28
C TYR A 389 -4.47 1.92 21.00
N TYR A 390 -5.54 1.24 20.57
CA TYR A 390 -6.83 1.90 20.38
C TYR A 390 -7.48 2.39 21.69
N LEU A 391 -7.27 1.71 22.82
CA LEU A 391 -7.71 2.20 24.13
C LEU A 391 -6.96 3.46 24.55
N ASP A 392 -5.63 3.47 24.41
CA ASP A 392 -4.75 4.61 24.67
C ASP A 392 -5.17 5.84 23.86
N ARG A 393 -5.49 5.63 22.58
CA ARG A 393 -6.00 6.69 21.69
C ARG A 393 -7.44 7.13 22.00
N ASN A 394 -8.10 6.52 22.98
CA ASN A 394 -9.55 6.65 23.18
C ASN A 394 -10.34 6.42 21.88
N TRP A 395 -9.89 5.52 21.01
CA TRP A 395 -10.58 5.25 19.75
C TRP A 395 -11.84 4.42 19.97
N ILE A 396 -11.79 3.45 20.89
CA ILE A 396 -12.95 2.68 21.33
C ILE A 396 -13.72 3.51 22.36
N GLN A 397 -14.84 4.11 21.94
CA GLN A 397 -15.66 4.98 22.79
C GLN A 397 -16.71 4.22 23.64
N ASN A 398 -17.21 3.09 23.12
CA ASN A 398 -18.20 2.29 23.84
C ASN A 398 -17.55 1.62 25.06
N TYR A 399 -18.10 1.88 26.26
CA TYR A 399 -17.57 1.34 27.52
C TYR A 399 -17.47 -0.19 27.52
N ARG A 400 -18.46 -0.89 26.94
CA ARG A 400 -18.44 -2.36 26.84
C ARG A 400 -17.28 -2.87 26.01
N GLY A 401 -16.90 -2.11 24.97
CA GLY A 401 -15.75 -2.42 24.13
C GLY A 401 -14.41 -2.28 24.86
N ARG A 402 -14.37 -1.59 26.00
CA ARG A 402 -13.19 -1.41 26.85
C ARG A 402 -13.04 -2.50 27.92
N GLU A 403 -14.06 -3.33 28.11
CA GLU A 403 -14.06 -4.44 29.05
C GLU A 403 -13.50 -5.71 28.39
N ASP A 404 -13.10 -6.69 29.22
CA ASP A 404 -12.54 -7.96 28.73
C ASP A 404 -13.52 -8.75 27.85
N GLU A 405 -14.83 -8.64 28.09
CA GLU A 405 -15.86 -9.25 27.24
C GLU A 405 -15.88 -8.58 25.86
N GLY A 406 -15.88 -7.24 25.80
CA GLY A 406 -15.79 -6.52 24.54
C GLY A 406 -14.51 -6.81 23.77
N ARG A 407 -13.37 -6.97 24.45
CA ARG A 407 -12.12 -7.42 23.81
C ARG A 407 -12.28 -8.79 23.14
N LYS A 408 -12.92 -9.75 23.82
CA LYS A 408 -13.19 -11.09 23.26
C LYS A 408 -14.15 -11.03 22.07
N GLU A 409 -15.17 -10.17 22.12
CA GLU A 409 -16.08 -9.95 20.98
C GLU A 409 -15.34 -9.36 19.78
N ILE A 410 -14.53 -8.32 19.98
CA ILE A 410 -13.70 -7.72 18.92
C ILE A 410 -12.78 -8.79 18.33
N LEU A 411 -12.12 -9.60 19.17
CA LEU A 411 -11.27 -10.69 18.73
C LEU A 411 -12.05 -11.69 17.86
N PHE A 412 -13.24 -12.08 18.30
CA PHE A 412 -14.11 -13.03 17.60
C PHE A 412 -14.55 -12.51 16.23
N PHE A 413 -15.08 -11.29 16.15
CA PHE A 413 -15.59 -10.72 14.90
C PHE A 413 -14.50 -10.37 13.89
N THR A 414 -13.34 -9.91 14.37
CA THR A 414 -12.24 -9.49 13.51
C THR A 414 -11.33 -10.66 13.15
N ALA A 415 -11.39 -11.76 13.90
CA ALA A 415 -10.54 -12.94 13.76
C ALA A 415 -9.04 -12.59 13.60
N LYS A 416 -8.57 -11.59 14.37
CA LYS A 416 -7.20 -11.04 14.33
C LYS A 416 -6.79 -10.39 13.00
N ASN A 417 -7.72 -10.10 12.10
CA ASN A 417 -7.44 -9.40 10.86
C ASN A 417 -7.25 -7.89 11.13
N PRO A 418 -6.11 -7.29 10.76
CA PRO A 418 -5.82 -5.87 10.97
C PRO A 418 -6.87 -4.92 10.39
N PHE A 419 -7.26 -5.15 9.14
CA PHE A 419 -8.22 -4.30 8.43
C PHE A 419 -9.64 -4.43 8.99
N GLU A 420 -10.10 -5.66 9.26
CA GLU A 420 -11.42 -5.83 9.88
C GLU A 420 -11.46 -5.27 11.30
N MET A 421 -10.35 -5.34 12.06
CA MET A 421 -10.25 -4.70 13.37
C MET A 421 -10.38 -3.18 13.27
N ALA A 422 -9.55 -2.52 12.44
CA ALA A 422 -9.63 -1.08 12.19
C ALA A 422 -11.05 -0.63 11.79
N LYS A 423 -11.66 -1.36 10.85
CA LYS A 423 -13.03 -1.11 10.38
C LYS A 423 -14.09 -1.32 11.45
N PHE A 424 -13.98 -2.38 12.25
CA PHE A 424 -14.93 -2.70 13.32
C PHE A 424 -14.92 -1.61 14.39
N VAL A 425 -13.73 -1.23 14.89
CA VAL A 425 -13.61 -0.22 15.95
C VAL A 425 -13.81 1.22 15.45
N GLY A 426 -13.55 1.47 14.16
CA GLY A 426 -13.77 2.78 13.53
C GLY A 426 -15.20 3.04 13.06
N SER A 427 -16.09 2.03 13.10
CA SER A 427 -17.50 2.20 12.75
C SER A 427 -18.23 3.01 13.82
N ARG A 428 -18.91 4.08 13.41
CA ARG A 428 -19.68 4.98 14.28
C ARG A 428 -21.10 4.48 14.54
#